data_AF-A0A950ZAN4-F1
#
_entry.id   AF-A0A950ZAN4-F1
#
_cell.length_a   1.000
_cell.length_b   1.000
_cell.length_c   1.000
_cell.angle_alpha   90.00
_cell.angle_beta   90.00
_cell.angle_gamma   90.00
#
_symmetry.space_group_name_H-M   'P 1'
#
loop_
_entity.id
_entity.type
_entity.pdbx_description
1 polymer ?
#
loop_
_entity_poly.entity_id
_entity_poly.type
_entity_poly.pdbx_seq_one_letter_code
_entity_poly.pdbx_strand_id
1 'polypeptide(L)' 'QYFPWHDSSFIDVVEGMENLSVPNGRERHRLKHRCPTYRLASEAHVYGDVVIKTQPCESALQDNG' A
#
# COMPACT_ATOMS: atom_id res chain seq x y z
N GLN A 1 -18.33 15.12 8.38
CA GLN A 1 -18.50 13.79 7.75
C GLN A 1 -17.16 13.08 7.85
N TYR A 2 -17.03 12.05 8.69
CA TYR A 2 -15.77 11.35 8.94
C TYR A 2 -15.73 10.16 7.99
N PHE A 3 -14.81 10.16 7.03
CA PHE A 3 -14.59 9.02 6.13
C PHE A 3 -13.59 8.07 6.80
N PRO A 4 -13.98 6.86 7.25
CA PRO A 4 -13.12 5.97 8.03
C PRO A 4 -11.99 5.28 7.21
N TRP A 5 -11.67 5.79 6.02
CA TRP A 5 -10.71 5.21 5.07
C TRP A 5 -9.39 5.98 4.93
N HIS A 6 -9.22 7.07 5.66
CA HIS A 6 -7.90 7.64 5.97
C HIS A 6 -7.19 6.65 6.91
N ASP A 7 -6.07 5.98 6.66
CA ASP A 7 -4.85 6.41 5.99
C ASP A 7 -3.97 5.20 5.59
N SER A 8 -4.39 4.38 4.62
CA SER A 8 -3.45 3.40 4.04
C SER A 8 -3.79 3.09 2.59
N SER A 9 -3.31 3.93 1.68
CA SER A 9 -3.28 3.58 0.27
C SER A 9 -2.32 2.41 0.09
N PHE A 10 -2.87 1.26 -0.32
CA PHE A 10 -2.06 0.15 -0.78
C PHE A 10 -1.39 0.54 -2.08
N ILE A 11 -0.09 0.33 -2.17
CA ILE A 11 0.70 0.51 -3.40
C ILE A 11 1.32 -0.83 -3.77
N ASP A 12 1.37 -1.12 -5.07
CA ASP A 12 2.05 -2.29 -5.60
C ASP A 12 3.44 -1.85 -6.06
N VAL A 13 4.49 -2.36 -5.42
CA VAL A 13 5.87 -2.01 -5.71
C VAL A 13 6.36 -2.93 -6.82
N VAL A 14 6.63 -2.32 -7.98
CA VAL A 14 7.04 -3.03 -9.19
C VAL A 14 8.56 -3.20 -9.22
N GLU A 15 9.30 -2.17 -8.79
CA GLU A 15 10.77 -2.15 -8.75
C GLU A 15 11.27 -1.39 -7.52
N GLY A 16 12.46 -1.74 -7.01
CA GLY A 16 13.10 -1.04 -5.89
C GLY A 16 12.56 -1.42 -4.50
N MET A 17 12.04 -2.64 -4.32
CA MET A 17 11.52 -3.11 -3.02
C MET A 17 12.59 -3.12 -1.93
N GLU A 18 13.83 -3.40 -2.30
CA GLU A 18 15.02 -3.36 -1.45
C GLU A 18 15.37 -1.95 -0.95
N ASN A 19 14.89 -0.91 -1.64
CA ASN A 19 15.08 0.49 -1.25
C ASN A 19 14.05 0.96 -0.23
N LEU A 20 13.15 0.08 0.24
CA LEU A 20 12.14 0.40 1.23
C LEU A 20 12.52 -0.06 2.64
N SER A 21 11.97 0.63 3.64
CA SER A 21 11.99 0.14 5.02
C SER A 21 11.38 -1.26 5.13
N VAL A 22 11.88 -2.06 6.07
CA VAL A 22 11.24 -3.33 6.44
C VAL A 22 9.80 -3.03 6.92
N PRO A 23 8.80 -3.85 6.53
CA PRO A 23 7.43 -3.66 7.00
C PRO A 23 7.36 -3.60 8.51
N ASN A 24 6.53 -2.71 9.07
CA ASN A 24 6.26 -2.71 10.50
C ASN A 24 5.12 -3.69 10.87
N GLY A 25 4.82 -3.83 12.16
CA GLY A 25 3.80 -4.78 12.63
C GLY A 25 2.40 -4.49 12.08
N ARG A 26 2.03 -3.20 11.97
CA ARG A 26 0.75 -2.75 11.45
C ARG A 26 0.61 -3.07 9.96
N GLU A 27 1.66 -2.79 9.20
CA GLU A 27 1.74 -3.10 7.79
C GLU A 27 1.64 -4.60 7.52
N ARG A 28 2.43 -5.42 8.23
CA ARG A 28 2.34 -6.88 8.13
C ARG A 28 0.93 -7.42 8.41
N HIS A 29 0.26 -6.85 9.42
CA HIS A 29 -1.09 -7.26 9.76
C HIS A 29 -2.09 -6.94 8.64
N ARG A 30 -2.01 -5.75 8.03
CA ARG A 30 -2.89 -5.33 6.93
C ARG A 30 -2.59 -6.05 5.60
N LEU A 31 -1.34 -6.44 5.37
CA LEU A 31 -0.91 -7.11 4.15
C LEU A 31 -0.99 -8.64 4.21
N LYS A 32 -1.46 -9.22 5.32
CA LYS A 32 -1.47 -10.68 5.58
C LYS A 32 -2.01 -11.54 4.42
N HIS A 33 -2.96 -11.01 3.65
CA HIS A 33 -3.62 -11.71 2.53
C HIS A 33 -3.35 -11.08 1.16
N ARG A 34 -2.33 -10.22 1.05
CA ARG A 34 -1.95 -9.53 -0.20
C ARG A 34 -0.65 -10.11 -0.76
N CYS A 35 -0.37 -9.81 -2.03
CA CYS A 35 0.89 -10.20 -2.64
C CYS A 35 2.07 -9.53 -1.90
N PRO A 36 3.25 -10.16 -1.82
CA PRO A 36 4.42 -9.60 -1.14
C PRO A 36 4.92 -8.28 -1.72
N THR A 37 4.52 -7.95 -2.96
CA THR A 37 4.85 -6.69 -3.63
C THR A 37 4.05 -5.49 -3.10
N TYR A 38 2.98 -5.72 -2.34
CA TYR A 38 2.19 -4.63 -1.78
C TYR A 38 2.86 -4.02 -0.56
N ARG A 39 2.74 -2.69 -0.44
CA ARG A 39 3.13 -1.90 0.73
C ARG A 39 2.01 -0.94 1.14
N LEU A 40 2.04 -0.48 2.38
CA LEU A 40 1.23 0.66 2.81
C LEU A 40 2.03 1.94 2.56
N ALA A 41 1.50 2.81 1.69
CA ALA A 41 2.19 4.06 1.33
C ALA A 41 2.50 4.96 2.53
N SER A 42 1.66 4.91 3.57
CA SER A 42 1.84 5.68 4.81
C SER A 42 2.93 5.15 5.73
N GLU A 43 3.41 3.92 5.52
CA GLU A 43 4.37 3.24 6.41
C GLU A 43 5.71 2.93 5.71
N ALA A 44 5.74 3.01 4.37
CA ALA A 44 6.92 2.71 3.56
C ALA A 44 7.84 3.94 3.45
N HIS A 45 9.03 3.86 4.06
CA HIS A 45 10.06 4.88 3.89
C HIS A 45 10.96 4.48 2.71
N VAL A 46 11.27 5.45 1.86
CA VAL A 46 12.02 5.26 0.62
C VAL A 46 13.47 5.76 0.79
N TYR A 47 14.45 4.90 0.49
CA TYR A 47 15.89 5.20 0.60
C TYR A 47 16.62 5.18 -0.75
N GLY A 48 15.89 5.01 -1.86
CA GLY A 48 16.42 4.94 -3.23
C GLY A 48 15.28 4.94 -4.25
N ASP A 49 15.59 4.66 -5.51
CA ASP A 49 14.58 4.68 -6.57
C ASP A 49 13.58 3.53 -6.45
N VAL A 50 12.30 3.83 -6.66
CA VAL A 50 11.19 2.88 -6.55
C VAL A 50 10.16 3.16 -7.64
N VAL A 51 9.67 2.11 -8.29
CA VAL A 51 8.56 2.20 -9.24
C VAL A 51 7.33 1.59 -8.59
N ILE A 52 6.25 2.36 -8.51
CA ILE A 52 4.99 1.93 -7.91
C ILE A 52 3.86 1.95 -8.94
N LYS A 53 2.93 1.02 -8.79
CA LYS A 53 1.64 1.03 -9.48
C LYS A 53 0.55 1.40 -8.50
N THR A 54 -0.13 2.51 -8.76
CA THR A 54 -1.29 2.98 -7.99
C THR A 54 -2.57 2.50 -8.65
N GLN A 55 -3.54 2.04 -7.86
CA GLN A 55 -4.90 1.83 -8.36
C GLN A 55 -5.68 3.15 -8.35
N PRO A 56 -6.41 3.50 -9.43
CA PRO A 56 -7.28 4.65 -9.43
C PRO A 56 -8.41 4.49 -8.40
N CYS A 57 -8.77 5.59 -7.73
CA CYS A 57 -9.76 5.61 -6.64
C CYS A 57 -11.17 5.14 -7.08
N GLU A 58 -11.47 5.15 -8.38
CA GLU A 58 -12.79 4.77 -8.92
C GLU A 58 -13.16 3.29 -8.74
N SER A 59 -12.18 2.37 -8.60
CA SER A 59 -12.48 0.95 -8.37
C SER A 59 -12.83 0.61 -6.91
N ALA A 60 -12.76 1.57 -5.98
CA ALA A 60 -13.25 1.39 -4.60
C ALA A 60 -14.77 1.61 -4.46
N LEU A 61 -15.47 2.00 -5.54
CA LEU A 61 -16.91 2.24 -5.57
C LEU A 61 -17.74 1.08 -6.15
N GLN A 62 -17.13 -0.04 -6.55
CA GLN A 62 -17.83 -1.18 -7.16
C GLN A 62 -17.76 -2.48 -6.35
N ASP A 63 -17.95 -2.40 -5.03
CA ASP A 63 -18.13 -3.60 -4.20
C ASP A 63 -19.23 -3.41 -3.14
N ASN A 64 -20.33 -2.75 -3.53
CA ASN A 64 -21.62 -2.84 -2.86
C ASN A 64 -22.64 -3.35 -3.87
N GLY A 65 -22.67 -4.67 -4.04
CA GLY A 65 -23.84 -5.37 -4.60
C GLY A 65 -25.06 -5.25 -3.69
#